data_AF-R2NN11-F1
#
_entry.id   AF-R2NN11-F1
#
_cell.length_a   1.000
_cell.length_b   1.000
_cell.length_c   1.000
_cell.angle_alpha   90.00
_cell.angle_beta   90.00
_cell.angle_gamma   90.00
#
_symmetry.space_group_name_H-M   'P 1'
#
loop_
_entity.id
_entity.type
_entity.pdbx_description
1 polymer ?
#
loop_
_entity_poly.entity_id
_entity_poly.type
_entity_poly.pdbx_seq_one_letter_code
_entity_poly.pdbx_strand_id
1 'polypeptide(L)'
;MELTEKEKMIAGKLYFSGDPELVADRKDARIKLRGINQETDKKKREELVKQTFGRTKNRVYVEPTISFDYGYNIFVGENFYCNFHNVFLDICPITIGDNCLFGPNVQLYTASHPLEPGKRNSGQELGKPITIGNNVWIGGSSVVIPGVTLGDNVVVAAGAVVTKSFPANVVVGGNPAQIIKTIEEESDKDALTQAREKIDHIDREIIALLEKRMSAVSEVTAYKAQTKKAVLDTSREETVLANVADLVKDENYRETIVETFKDIMKQSRKYQEGRLE
;
A
#
# COMPACT_ATOMS: atom_id res chain seq x y z
N MET A 1 4.43 -39.47 5.17
CA MET A 1 5.08 -39.20 6.47
C MET A 1 4.37 -38.03 7.11
N GLU A 2 4.23 -38.04 8.42
CA GLU A 2 3.77 -36.87 9.17
C GLU A 2 4.84 -35.78 9.07
N LEU A 3 4.43 -34.53 8.93
CA LEU A 3 5.36 -33.40 8.85
C LEU A 3 6.05 -33.19 10.20
N THR A 4 7.34 -32.84 10.20
CA THR A 4 8.03 -32.37 11.40
C THR A 4 7.46 -31.01 11.87
N GLU A 5 7.73 -30.61 13.10
CA GLU A 5 7.29 -29.29 13.60
C GLU A 5 7.90 -28.14 12.79
N LYS A 6 9.13 -28.30 12.29
CA LYS A 6 9.76 -27.36 11.37
C LYS A 6 9.07 -27.28 10.02
N GLU A 7 8.70 -28.42 9.44
CA GLU A 7 7.95 -28.45 8.18
C GLU A 7 6.55 -27.84 8.36
N LYS A 8 5.89 -28.07 9.51
CA LYS A 8 4.62 -27.41 9.87
C LYS A 8 4.79 -25.90 9.98
N MET A 9 5.81 -25.45 10.71
CA MET A 9 6.14 -24.04 10.92
C MET A 9 6.35 -23.30 9.60
N ILE A 10 7.26 -23.80 8.74
CA ILE A 10 7.59 -23.17 7.47
C ILE A 10 6.36 -23.13 6.54
N ALA A 11 5.53 -24.17 6.58
CA ALA A 11 4.27 -24.24 5.84
C ALA A 11 3.14 -23.35 6.41
N GLY A 12 3.38 -22.63 7.52
CA GLY A 12 2.38 -21.80 8.18
C GLY A 12 1.28 -22.57 8.91
N LYS A 13 1.47 -23.88 9.11
CA LYS A 13 0.55 -24.72 9.89
C LYS A 13 0.78 -24.50 11.38
N LEU A 14 -0.20 -24.91 12.18
CA LEU A 14 -0.04 -24.93 13.63
C LEU A 14 1.09 -25.90 14.01
N TYR A 15 2.07 -25.39 14.76
CA TYR A 15 3.25 -26.15 15.21
C TYR A 15 3.56 -25.83 16.68
N PHE A 16 4.33 -26.68 17.34
CA PHE A 16 4.79 -26.48 18.71
C PHE A 16 6.15 -25.79 18.71
N SER A 17 6.22 -24.54 19.19
CA SER A 17 7.46 -23.76 19.09
C SER A 17 8.57 -24.22 20.03
N GLY A 18 8.21 -24.99 21.07
CA GLY A 18 9.14 -25.64 21.99
C GLY A 18 9.79 -26.93 21.46
N ASP A 19 9.55 -27.30 20.20
CA ASP A 19 10.20 -28.47 19.58
C ASP A 19 11.74 -28.39 19.68
N PRO A 20 12.44 -29.49 20.04
CA PRO A 20 13.88 -29.48 20.22
C PRO A 20 14.69 -29.04 19.00
N GLU A 21 14.25 -29.36 17.77
CA GLU A 21 14.90 -28.90 16.54
C GLU A 21 14.79 -27.38 16.42
N LEU A 22 13.58 -26.84 16.59
CA LEU A 22 13.34 -25.40 16.51
C LEU A 22 14.06 -24.61 17.61
N VAL A 23 14.15 -25.16 18.83
CA VAL A 23 14.92 -24.56 19.92
C VAL A 23 16.42 -24.52 19.58
N ALA A 24 16.96 -25.61 19.03
CA ALA A 24 18.36 -25.68 18.61
C ALA A 24 18.66 -24.68 17.48
N ASP A 25 17.79 -24.61 16.48
CA ASP A 25 17.90 -23.68 15.35
C ASP A 25 17.89 -22.21 15.81
N ARG A 26 16.98 -21.83 16.71
CA ARG A 26 16.96 -20.46 17.26
C ARG A 26 18.23 -20.14 18.04
N LYS A 27 18.80 -21.11 18.77
CA LYS A 27 20.07 -20.93 19.48
C LYS A 27 21.22 -20.65 18.52
N ASP A 28 21.31 -21.40 17.42
CA ASP A 28 22.28 -21.14 16.34
C ASP A 28 22.07 -19.76 15.71
N ALA A 29 20.83 -19.39 15.40
CA ALA A 29 20.49 -18.07 14.88
C ALA A 29 20.93 -16.93 15.81
N ARG A 30 20.81 -17.09 17.14
CA ARG A 30 21.31 -16.07 18.09
C ARG A 30 22.84 -15.92 18.09
N ILE A 31 23.58 -16.99 17.80
CA ILE A 31 25.04 -16.92 17.65
C ILE A 31 25.39 -16.12 16.39
N LYS A 32 24.77 -16.46 15.26
CA LYS A 32 24.95 -15.76 13.97
C LYS A 32 24.57 -14.28 14.07
N LEU A 33 23.43 -13.97 14.68
CA LEU A 33 22.95 -12.61 14.93
C LEU A 33 23.94 -11.79 15.75
N ARG A 34 24.56 -12.38 16.78
CA ARG A 34 25.62 -11.71 17.55
C ARG A 34 26.83 -11.39 16.68
N GLY A 35 27.27 -12.34 15.85
CA GLY A 35 28.38 -12.14 14.92
C GLY A 35 28.12 -10.98 13.96
N ILE A 36 26.94 -10.96 13.32
CA ILE A 36 26.54 -9.89 12.41
C ILE A 36 26.51 -8.53 13.13
N ASN A 37 25.89 -8.47 14.31
CA ASN A 37 25.67 -7.21 15.02
C ASN A 37 26.92 -6.61 15.66
N GLN A 38 27.95 -7.41 15.95
CA GLN A 38 29.21 -6.95 16.56
C GLN A 38 30.32 -6.71 15.54
N GLU A 39 30.21 -7.26 14.32
CA GLU A 39 31.22 -7.07 13.28
C GLU A 39 31.26 -5.61 12.82
N THR A 40 32.45 -5.00 12.83
CA THR A 40 32.67 -3.60 12.46
C THR A 40 33.12 -3.44 11.00
N ASP A 41 33.68 -4.49 10.40
CA ASP A 41 34.04 -4.55 8.99
C ASP A 41 32.80 -4.83 8.14
N LYS A 42 32.47 -3.90 7.24
CA LYS A 42 31.29 -3.97 6.37
C LYS A 42 31.30 -5.20 5.46
N LYS A 43 32.46 -5.59 4.91
CA LYS A 43 32.57 -6.73 3.99
C LYS A 43 32.40 -8.05 4.72
N LYS A 44 33.02 -8.18 5.90
CA LYS A 44 32.83 -9.37 6.74
C LYS A 44 31.39 -9.50 7.21
N ARG A 45 30.75 -8.38 7.58
CA ARG A 45 29.33 -8.38 7.94
C ARG A 45 28.46 -8.83 6.79
N GLU A 46 28.72 -8.35 5.58
CA GLU A 46 28.05 -8.81 4.36
C GLU A 46 28.19 -10.33 4.19
N GLU A 47 29.40 -10.89 4.33
CA GLU A 47 29.63 -12.34 4.25
C GLU A 47 28.85 -13.12 5.32
N LEU A 48 28.83 -12.64 6.57
CA LEU A 48 28.07 -13.25 7.66
C LEU A 48 26.56 -13.24 7.38
N VAL A 49 26.03 -12.16 6.81
CA VAL A 49 24.63 -12.08 6.39
C VAL A 49 24.35 -13.10 5.28
N LYS A 50 25.22 -13.19 4.26
CA LYS A 50 25.07 -14.16 3.16
C LYS A 50 25.09 -15.62 3.63
N GLN A 51 25.88 -15.92 4.66
CA GLN A 51 25.94 -17.25 5.28
C GLN A 51 24.75 -17.56 6.19
N THR A 52 24.07 -16.53 6.69
CA THR A 52 22.97 -16.67 7.66
C THR A 52 21.61 -16.71 6.99
N PHE A 53 21.39 -15.86 5.98
CA PHE A 53 20.13 -15.80 5.26
C PHE A 53 19.99 -17.02 4.33
N GLY A 54 18.75 -17.50 4.19
CA GLY A 54 18.45 -18.67 3.34
C GLY A 54 18.89 -18.47 1.89
N ARG A 55 18.79 -17.25 1.38
CA ARG A 55 19.38 -16.86 0.09
C ARG A 55 19.65 -15.36 0.02
N THR A 56 20.75 -15.00 -0.62
CA THR A 56 21.07 -13.63 -1.03
C THR A 56 21.56 -13.63 -2.48
N LYS A 57 21.45 -12.49 -3.19
CA LYS A 57 22.26 -12.25 -4.41
C LYS A 57 23.59 -11.57 -4.05
N ASN A 58 24.15 -10.75 -4.93
CA ASN A 58 25.55 -10.29 -4.79
C ASN A 58 25.70 -9.19 -3.75
N ARG A 59 24.87 -8.15 -3.76
CA ARG A 59 25.00 -6.97 -2.89
C ARG A 59 23.90 -6.97 -1.85
N VAL A 60 24.29 -7.17 -0.60
CA VAL A 60 23.43 -7.04 0.57
C VAL A 60 24.12 -6.18 1.61
N TYR A 61 23.40 -5.20 2.14
CA TYR A 61 23.92 -4.30 3.16
C TYR A 61 22.93 -4.22 4.33
N VAL A 62 23.41 -4.56 5.52
CA VAL A 62 22.62 -4.54 6.76
C VAL A 62 23.37 -3.72 7.81
N GLU A 63 22.74 -2.66 8.28
CA GLU A 63 23.24 -1.92 9.42
C GLU A 63 22.90 -2.64 10.74
N PRO A 64 23.85 -2.70 11.70
CA PRO A 64 23.61 -3.31 12.99
C PRO A 64 22.87 -2.32 13.91
N THR A 65 21.86 -2.72 14.68
CA THR A 65 21.48 -4.12 14.94
C THR A 65 20.35 -4.62 14.04
N ILE A 66 20.40 -5.90 13.63
CA ILE A 66 19.27 -6.63 13.05
C ILE A 66 18.85 -7.75 14.00
N SER A 67 17.56 -8.10 14.00
CA SER A 67 17.02 -9.25 14.73
C SER A 67 16.17 -10.15 13.82
N PHE A 68 16.31 -11.46 13.97
CA PHE A 68 15.50 -12.48 13.28
C PHE A 68 15.41 -13.76 14.11
N ASP A 69 14.44 -14.64 13.86
CA ASP A 69 14.27 -15.87 14.64
C ASP A 69 15.22 -17.00 14.22
N TYR A 70 15.34 -17.22 12.91
CA TYR A 70 16.06 -18.36 12.33
C TYR A 70 17.13 -17.96 11.31
N GLY A 71 16.90 -16.91 10.53
CA GLY A 71 17.79 -16.47 9.45
C GLY A 71 17.55 -17.23 8.14
N TYR A 72 17.41 -18.56 8.20
CA TYR A 72 17.30 -19.41 7.01
C TYR A 72 15.99 -19.24 6.22
N ASN A 73 14.98 -18.56 6.79
CA ASN A 73 13.71 -18.28 6.11
C ASN A 73 13.70 -16.88 5.45
N ILE A 74 14.82 -16.16 5.48
CA ILE A 74 14.96 -14.85 4.84
C ILE A 74 15.64 -15.00 3.48
N PHE A 75 14.97 -14.52 2.43
CA PHE A 75 15.43 -14.57 1.05
C PHE A 75 15.45 -13.16 0.48
N VAL A 76 16.63 -12.64 0.14
CA VAL A 76 16.81 -11.28 -0.37
C VAL A 76 17.39 -11.27 -1.78
N GLY A 77 16.90 -10.33 -2.58
CA GLY A 77 17.38 -10.08 -3.94
C GLY A 77 18.72 -9.34 -4.00
N GLU A 78 18.94 -8.68 -5.14
CA GLU A 78 20.12 -7.87 -5.46
C GLU A 78 19.98 -6.47 -4.88
N ASN A 79 21.09 -5.82 -4.51
CA ASN A 79 21.11 -4.45 -3.98
C ASN A 79 20.18 -4.21 -2.77
N PHE A 80 20.05 -5.18 -1.87
CA PHE A 80 19.22 -5.00 -0.67
C PHE A 80 19.91 -4.10 0.35
N TYR A 81 19.23 -3.05 0.80
CA TYR A 81 19.68 -2.17 1.87
C TYR A 81 18.72 -2.23 3.06
N CYS A 82 19.27 -2.53 4.23
CA CYS A 82 18.55 -2.67 5.48
C CYS A 82 19.20 -1.75 6.53
N ASN A 83 18.46 -0.72 6.96
CA ASN A 83 18.95 0.24 7.94
C ASN A 83 18.89 -0.32 9.39
N PHE A 84 19.17 0.52 10.38
CA PHE A 84 19.30 0.13 11.78
C PHE A 84 18.02 -0.50 12.38
N HIS A 85 18.20 -1.44 13.29
CA HIS A 85 17.18 -1.94 14.23
C HIS A 85 15.98 -2.64 13.56
N ASN A 86 16.20 -3.28 12.41
CA ASN A 86 15.17 -4.05 11.73
C ASN A 86 14.92 -5.40 12.42
N VAL A 87 13.66 -5.84 12.47
CA VAL A 87 13.21 -7.09 13.12
C VAL A 87 12.43 -7.95 12.12
N PHE A 88 12.93 -9.14 11.83
CA PHE A 88 12.32 -10.10 10.89
C PHE A 88 11.95 -11.39 11.63
N LEU A 89 10.70 -11.51 12.11
CA LEU A 89 10.22 -12.76 12.72
C LEU A 89 9.91 -13.76 11.60
N ASP A 90 10.89 -14.58 11.26
CA ASP A 90 10.95 -15.44 10.07
C ASP A 90 10.60 -16.91 10.38
N ILE A 91 9.52 -17.15 11.13
CA ILE A 91 9.00 -18.51 11.31
C ILE A 91 8.49 -19.11 9.98
N CYS A 92 7.98 -18.27 9.08
CA CYS A 92 7.69 -18.61 7.68
C CYS A 92 8.60 -17.81 6.73
N PRO A 93 8.64 -18.15 5.44
CA PRO A 93 9.46 -17.43 4.46
C PRO A 93 9.16 -15.92 4.39
N ILE A 94 10.21 -15.12 4.40
CA ILE A 94 10.22 -13.70 4.04
C ILE A 94 10.99 -13.56 2.73
N THR A 95 10.30 -13.27 1.65
CA THR A 95 10.92 -13.08 0.32
C THR A 95 10.93 -11.60 -0.04
N ILE A 96 12.12 -11.07 -0.36
CA ILE A 96 12.37 -9.67 -0.70
C ILE A 96 13.02 -9.62 -2.08
N GLY A 97 12.45 -8.84 -2.98
CA GLY A 97 12.94 -8.65 -4.35
C GLY A 97 14.23 -7.85 -4.45
N ASP A 98 14.56 -7.45 -5.67
CA ASP A 98 15.75 -6.66 -5.98
C ASP A 98 15.53 -5.17 -5.64
N ASN A 99 16.62 -4.45 -5.35
CA ASN A 99 16.66 -3.01 -5.08
C ASN A 99 15.74 -2.52 -3.94
N CYS A 100 15.47 -3.38 -2.95
CA CYS A 100 14.65 -2.99 -1.81
C CYS A 100 15.43 -2.15 -0.80
N LEU A 101 14.79 -1.08 -0.31
CA LEU A 101 15.34 -0.18 0.69
C LEU A 101 14.46 -0.21 1.95
N PHE A 102 15.01 -0.62 3.08
CA PHE A 102 14.30 -0.57 4.36
C PHE A 102 14.87 0.53 5.23
N GLY A 103 14.00 1.41 5.72
CA GLY A 103 14.31 2.40 6.76
C GLY A 103 14.64 1.74 8.09
N PRO A 104 14.96 2.54 9.12
CA PRO A 104 15.28 1.99 10.44
C PRO A 104 14.00 1.52 11.16
N ASN A 105 14.11 0.52 12.03
CA ASN A 105 13.00 -0.03 12.82
C ASN A 105 11.82 -0.60 12.00
N VAL A 106 12.04 -1.05 10.77
CA VAL A 106 11.07 -1.85 10.00
C VAL A 106 10.92 -3.22 10.63
N GLN A 107 9.68 -3.66 10.80
CA GLN A 107 9.35 -4.92 11.44
C GLN A 107 8.52 -5.79 10.49
N LEU A 108 9.05 -6.96 10.13
CA LEU A 108 8.38 -7.95 9.29
C LEU A 108 8.01 -9.15 10.15
N TYR A 109 6.72 -9.43 10.26
CA TYR A 109 6.21 -10.51 11.11
C TYR A 109 5.53 -11.57 10.26
N THR A 110 6.14 -12.75 10.17
CA THR A 110 5.42 -13.92 9.66
C THR A 110 4.65 -14.66 10.75
N ALA A 111 5.03 -14.44 12.02
CA ALA A 111 4.45 -15.10 13.18
C ALA A 111 3.09 -14.54 13.60
N SER A 112 2.22 -15.44 14.07
CA SER A 112 0.95 -15.14 14.70
C SER A 112 0.64 -16.17 15.80
N HIS A 113 -0.43 -15.94 16.54
CA HIS A 113 -0.90 -16.85 17.57
C HIS A 113 -2.40 -17.11 17.40
N PRO A 114 -2.90 -18.28 17.82
CA PRO A 114 -4.33 -18.47 17.99
C PRO A 114 -4.95 -17.35 18.84
N LEU A 115 -6.11 -16.85 18.45
CA LEU A 115 -6.79 -15.80 19.23
C LEU A 115 -7.36 -16.35 20.54
N GLU A 116 -7.79 -17.61 20.51
CA GLU A 116 -8.34 -18.33 21.66
C GLU A 116 -7.26 -18.53 22.74
N PRO A 117 -7.44 -18.02 23.98
CA PRO A 117 -6.41 -18.05 25.02
C PRO A 117 -5.89 -19.45 25.35
N GLY A 118 -6.77 -20.45 25.40
CA GLY A 118 -6.38 -21.83 25.68
C GLY A 118 -5.42 -22.39 24.62
N LYS A 119 -5.72 -22.18 23.33
CA LYS A 119 -4.84 -22.57 22.24
C LYS A 119 -3.56 -21.74 22.22
N ARG A 120 -3.63 -20.43 22.48
CA ARG A 120 -2.45 -19.55 22.54
C ARG A 120 -1.47 -19.94 23.65
N ASN A 121 -1.98 -20.40 24.79
CA ASN A 121 -1.17 -20.82 25.94
C ASN A 121 -0.64 -22.25 25.81
N SER A 122 -0.99 -22.98 24.75
CA SER A 122 -0.54 -24.37 24.54
C SER A 122 0.93 -24.49 24.12
N GLY A 123 1.59 -23.36 23.81
CA GLY A 123 2.91 -23.36 23.15
C GLY A 123 2.83 -23.54 21.63
N GLN A 124 1.62 -23.53 21.06
CA GLN A 124 1.42 -23.58 19.62
C GLN A 124 1.42 -22.20 18.97
N GLU A 125 2.07 -22.13 17.82
CA GLU A 125 2.21 -20.94 16.98
C GLU A 125 1.77 -21.27 15.55
N LEU A 126 1.51 -20.24 14.76
CA LEU A 126 1.24 -20.34 13.33
C LEU A 126 1.78 -19.11 12.61
N GLY A 127 1.92 -19.18 11.30
CA GLY A 127 2.41 -18.05 10.55
C GLY A 127 1.93 -18.02 9.11
N LYS A 128 2.27 -16.94 8.41
CA LYS A 128 2.07 -16.81 6.98
C LYS A 128 3.26 -16.08 6.36
N PRO A 129 3.74 -16.51 5.19
CA PRO A 129 4.88 -15.90 4.53
C PRO A 129 4.60 -14.43 4.18
N ILE A 130 5.67 -13.64 4.08
CA ILE A 130 5.64 -12.27 3.55
C ILE A 130 6.37 -12.25 2.22
N THR A 131 5.82 -11.53 1.24
CA THR A 131 6.45 -11.33 -0.07
C THR A 131 6.53 -9.84 -0.37
N ILE A 132 7.72 -9.37 -0.71
CA ILE A 132 8.03 -7.99 -1.06
C ILE A 132 8.62 -8.01 -2.48
N GLY A 133 7.97 -7.29 -3.39
CA GLY A 133 8.39 -7.16 -4.79
C GLY A 133 9.71 -6.41 -4.97
N ASN A 134 10.01 -6.06 -6.21
CA ASN A 134 11.22 -5.30 -6.56
C ASN A 134 11.03 -3.81 -6.29
N ASN A 135 12.13 -3.09 -6.06
CA ASN A 135 12.19 -1.63 -5.89
C ASN A 135 11.27 -1.11 -4.77
N VAL A 136 10.96 -1.95 -3.78
CA VAL A 136 10.10 -1.55 -2.66
C VAL A 136 10.91 -0.71 -1.67
N TRP A 137 10.32 0.41 -1.25
CA TRP A 137 10.85 1.20 -0.13
C TRP A 137 9.91 1.08 1.07
N ILE A 138 10.42 0.56 2.18
CA ILE A 138 9.69 0.52 3.45
C ILE A 138 10.24 1.61 4.38
N GLY A 139 9.42 2.62 4.65
CA GLY A 139 9.73 3.71 5.58
C GLY A 139 9.99 3.22 7.00
N GLY A 140 10.74 4.00 7.77
CA GLY A 140 11.16 3.60 9.11
C GLY A 140 9.98 3.41 10.08
N SER A 141 10.15 2.54 11.06
CA SER A 141 9.16 2.19 12.08
C SER A 141 7.85 1.60 11.53
N SER A 142 7.85 1.12 10.28
CA SER A 142 6.69 0.45 9.67
C SER A 142 6.64 -1.02 10.04
N VAL A 143 5.42 -1.57 10.12
CA VAL A 143 5.14 -2.96 10.48
C VAL A 143 4.40 -3.64 9.34
N VAL A 144 4.88 -4.82 8.92
CA VAL A 144 4.22 -5.69 7.93
C VAL A 144 3.82 -7.00 8.61
N ILE A 145 2.53 -7.31 8.59
CA ILE A 145 1.97 -8.46 9.33
C ILE A 145 1.95 -9.75 8.48
N PRO A 146 1.61 -10.91 9.07
CA PRO A 146 1.67 -12.20 8.38
C PRO A 146 0.79 -12.26 7.13
N GLY A 147 1.33 -12.82 6.04
CA GLY A 147 0.59 -13.09 4.81
C GLY A 147 0.50 -11.91 3.83
N VAL A 148 1.17 -10.80 4.13
CA VAL A 148 1.19 -9.62 3.25
C VAL A 148 2.07 -9.87 2.04
N THR A 149 1.56 -9.49 0.87
CA THR A 149 2.31 -9.34 -0.38
C THR A 149 2.30 -7.89 -0.83
N LEU A 150 3.48 -7.30 -1.04
CA LEU A 150 3.65 -5.99 -1.66
C LEU A 150 4.15 -6.16 -3.08
N GLY A 151 3.42 -5.60 -4.05
CA GLY A 151 3.87 -5.56 -5.45
C GLY A 151 5.13 -4.70 -5.65
N ASP A 152 5.62 -4.70 -6.89
CA ASP A 152 6.80 -3.93 -7.26
C ASP A 152 6.57 -2.42 -7.09
N ASN A 153 7.65 -1.69 -6.81
CA ASN A 153 7.69 -0.23 -6.68
C ASN A 153 6.82 0.33 -5.53
N VAL A 154 6.30 -0.51 -4.64
CA VAL A 154 5.50 -0.04 -3.49
C VAL A 154 6.36 0.80 -2.56
N VAL A 155 5.80 1.93 -2.10
CA VAL A 155 6.38 2.73 -1.04
C VAL A 155 5.48 2.65 0.20
N VAL A 156 6.04 2.21 1.32
CA VAL A 156 5.36 2.20 2.61
C VAL A 156 5.81 3.42 3.40
N ALA A 157 4.90 4.34 3.71
CA ALA A 157 5.19 5.50 4.53
C ALA A 157 5.68 5.08 5.93
N ALA A 158 6.51 5.91 6.55
CA ALA A 158 7.01 5.67 7.90
C ALA A 158 5.88 5.52 8.93
N GLY A 159 6.05 4.61 9.89
CA GLY A 159 5.07 4.33 10.96
C GLY A 159 3.80 3.62 10.48
N ALA A 160 3.73 3.16 9.23
CA ALA A 160 2.55 2.47 8.72
C ALA A 160 2.44 1.04 9.26
N VAL A 161 1.20 0.56 9.47
CA VAL A 161 0.91 -0.84 9.82
C VAL A 161 0.19 -1.49 8.63
N VAL A 162 0.94 -2.27 7.87
CA VAL A 162 0.50 -2.93 6.65
C VAL A 162 -0.23 -4.23 7.01
N THR A 163 -1.56 -4.20 6.96
CA THR A 163 -2.43 -5.30 7.39
C THR A 163 -3.03 -6.13 6.24
N LYS A 164 -2.82 -5.72 4.99
CA LYS A 164 -3.28 -6.39 3.77
C LYS A 164 -2.26 -6.22 2.66
N SER A 165 -2.37 -7.05 1.63
CA SER A 165 -1.54 -6.95 0.42
C SER A 165 -1.88 -5.72 -0.42
N PHE A 166 -0.91 -5.19 -1.15
CA PHE A 166 -1.07 -4.03 -2.02
C PHE A 166 -0.48 -4.29 -3.42
N PRO A 167 -1.12 -3.77 -4.49
CA PRO A 167 -0.62 -3.93 -5.85
C PRO A 167 0.69 -3.16 -6.05
N ALA A 168 1.33 -3.34 -7.20
CA ALA A 168 2.49 -2.55 -7.60
C ALA A 168 2.13 -1.05 -7.76
N ASN A 169 3.15 -0.19 -7.78
CA ASN A 169 3.05 1.23 -8.12
C ASN A 169 2.14 2.05 -7.21
N VAL A 170 2.15 1.79 -5.90
CA VAL A 170 1.38 2.58 -4.93
C VAL A 170 2.23 3.02 -3.75
N VAL A 171 1.88 4.16 -3.20
CA VAL A 171 2.31 4.61 -1.87
C VAL A 171 1.20 4.26 -0.89
N VAL A 172 1.56 3.59 0.20
CA VAL A 172 0.64 3.21 1.28
C VAL A 172 1.07 3.85 2.59
N GLY A 173 0.11 4.21 3.45
CA GLY A 173 0.40 4.81 4.74
C GLY A 173 -0.76 4.69 5.72
N GLY A 174 -0.47 4.88 7.01
CA GLY A 174 -1.46 4.83 8.10
C GLY A 174 -1.47 3.51 8.89
N ASN A 175 -2.33 3.45 9.90
CA ASN A 175 -2.58 2.28 10.73
C ASN A 175 -4.09 2.09 10.90
N PRO A 176 -4.74 1.17 10.15
CA PRO A 176 -4.14 0.31 9.13
C PRO A 176 -3.75 1.08 7.86
N ALA A 177 -2.73 0.60 7.15
CA ALA A 177 -2.26 1.22 5.92
C ALA A 177 -3.36 1.23 4.84
N GLN A 178 -3.45 2.34 4.10
CA GLN A 178 -4.28 2.48 2.90
C GLN A 178 -3.44 3.08 1.77
N ILE A 179 -3.89 2.90 0.53
CA ILE A 179 -3.29 3.60 -0.62
C ILE A 179 -3.54 5.09 -0.42
N ILE A 180 -2.46 5.87 -0.42
CA ILE A 180 -2.51 7.34 -0.33
C ILE A 180 -2.14 8.01 -1.65
N LYS A 181 -1.44 7.30 -2.54
CA LYS A 181 -1.03 7.78 -3.86
C LYS A 181 -0.73 6.61 -4.80
N THR A 182 -0.98 6.78 -6.09
CA THR A 182 -0.45 5.91 -7.15
C THR A 182 0.84 6.52 -7.70
N ILE A 183 1.84 5.68 -7.95
CA ILE A 183 3.11 6.07 -8.55
C ILE A 183 2.92 5.95 -10.06
N GLU A 184 2.93 7.08 -10.74
CA GLU A 184 3.01 7.11 -12.21
C GLU A 184 4.47 6.94 -12.60
N GLU A 185 4.76 6.03 -13.54
CA GLU A 185 6.09 5.95 -14.12
C GLU A 185 6.41 7.29 -14.81
N GLU A 186 7.58 7.84 -14.50
CA GLU A 186 8.09 9.01 -15.18
C GLU A 186 8.36 8.62 -16.63
N SER A 187 7.38 8.84 -17.49
CA SER A 187 7.49 8.48 -18.88
C SER A 187 8.31 9.54 -19.62
N ASP A 188 9.21 9.13 -20.51
CA ASP A 188 9.89 9.96 -21.53
C ASP A 188 8.90 10.59 -22.54
N LYS A 189 7.62 10.70 -22.19
CA LYS A 189 6.58 11.32 -23.00
C LYS A 189 6.85 12.81 -23.10
N ASP A 190 6.69 13.33 -24.31
CA ASP A 190 6.81 14.76 -24.58
C ASP A 190 5.78 15.58 -23.78
N ALA A 191 6.05 16.88 -23.65
CA ALA A 191 5.24 17.79 -22.83
C ALA A 191 3.75 17.85 -23.23
N LEU A 192 3.42 17.64 -24.50
CA LEU A 192 2.03 17.64 -24.96
C LEU A 192 1.31 16.38 -24.47
N THR A 193 1.97 15.21 -24.56
CA THR A 193 1.42 13.96 -24.07
C THR A 193 1.19 14.01 -22.55
N GLN A 194 2.13 14.57 -21.78
CA GLN A 194 1.95 14.76 -20.35
C GLN A 194 0.80 15.73 -20.01
N ALA A 195 0.63 16.81 -20.78
CA ALA A 195 -0.49 17.73 -20.58
C ALA A 195 -1.85 17.06 -20.85
N ARG A 196 -1.92 16.19 -21.86
CA ARG A 196 -3.14 15.41 -22.16
C ARG A 196 -3.48 14.41 -21.07
N GLU A 197 -2.50 13.73 -20.50
CA GLU A 197 -2.74 12.80 -19.39
C GLU A 197 -3.24 13.51 -18.13
N LYS A 198 -2.75 14.74 -17.87
CA LYS A 198 -3.30 15.60 -16.81
C LYS A 198 -4.77 15.95 -17.08
N ILE A 199 -5.13 16.24 -18.33
CA ILE A 199 -6.53 16.46 -18.73
C ILE A 199 -7.35 15.20 -18.47
N ASP A 200 -6.89 14.03 -18.93
CA ASP A 200 -7.59 12.75 -18.74
C ASP A 200 -7.83 12.42 -17.26
N HIS A 201 -6.87 12.76 -16.39
CA HIS A 201 -7.02 12.58 -14.95
C HIS A 201 -8.10 13.51 -14.37
N ILE A 202 -8.05 14.80 -14.71
CA ILE A 202 -9.04 15.79 -14.28
C ILE A 202 -10.43 15.42 -14.80
N ASP A 203 -10.54 14.93 -16.04
CA ASP A 203 -11.79 14.52 -16.64
C ASP A 203 -12.47 13.39 -15.86
N ARG A 204 -11.70 12.46 -15.29
CA ARG A 204 -12.25 11.41 -14.40
C ARG A 204 -12.86 12.00 -13.14
N GLU A 205 -12.24 13.01 -12.55
CA GLU A 205 -12.80 13.73 -11.40
C GLU A 205 -14.06 14.50 -11.77
N ILE A 206 -14.05 15.18 -12.94
CA ILE A 206 -15.21 15.88 -13.47
C ILE A 206 -16.37 14.91 -13.70
N ILE A 207 -16.13 13.74 -14.30
CA ILE A 207 -17.17 12.70 -14.50
C ILE A 207 -17.80 12.32 -13.16
N ALA A 208 -17.00 12.00 -12.15
CA ALA A 208 -17.52 11.63 -10.82
C ALA A 208 -18.34 12.76 -10.17
N LEU A 209 -17.91 14.02 -10.31
CA LEU A 209 -18.64 15.19 -9.83
C LEU A 209 -19.95 15.40 -10.61
N LEU A 210 -19.95 15.20 -11.92
CA LEU A 210 -21.14 15.33 -12.76
C LEU A 210 -22.16 14.23 -12.44
N GLU A 211 -21.75 12.99 -12.21
CA GLU A 211 -22.64 11.91 -11.76
C GLU A 211 -23.29 12.25 -10.41
N LYS A 212 -22.49 12.74 -9.45
CA LYS A 212 -23.01 13.20 -8.15
C LYS A 212 -24.02 14.35 -8.32
N ARG A 213 -23.73 15.29 -9.21
CA ARG A 213 -24.65 16.38 -9.55
C ARG A 213 -25.94 15.85 -10.18
N MET A 214 -25.86 14.86 -11.08
CA MET A 214 -27.03 14.26 -11.72
C MET A 214 -27.93 13.50 -10.73
N SER A 215 -27.37 12.92 -9.67
CA SER A 215 -28.16 12.38 -8.56
C SER A 215 -29.02 13.48 -7.91
N ALA A 216 -28.42 14.63 -7.58
CA ALA A 216 -29.14 15.76 -7.01
C ALA A 216 -30.19 16.35 -7.97
N VAL A 217 -29.89 16.42 -9.28
CA VAL A 217 -30.87 16.81 -10.31
C VAL A 217 -32.07 15.86 -10.32
N SER A 218 -31.84 14.55 -10.14
CA SER A 218 -32.91 13.55 -10.10
C SER A 218 -33.84 13.75 -8.90
N GLU A 219 -33.29 14.08 -7.73
CA GLU A 219 -34.08 14.45 -6.55
C GLU A 219 -34.96 15.69 -6.79
N VAL A 220 -34.38 16.73 -7.39
CA VAL A 220 -35.12 17.95 -7.77
C VAL A 220 -36.23 17.63 -8.78
N THR A 221 -35.96 16.75 -9.75
CA THR A 221 -36.94 16.30 -10.75
C THR A 221 -38.14 15.65 -10.08
N ALA A 222 -37.90 14.72 -9.15
CA ALA A 222 -38.96 14.03 -8.41
C ALA A 222 -39.82 15.01 -7.59
N TYR A 223 -39.18 15.98 -6.93
CA TYR A 223 -39.90 17.02 -6.19
C TYR A 223 -40.77 17.90 -7.11
N LYS A 224 -40.24 18.31 -8.27
CA LYS A 224 -41.00 19.10 -9.26
C LYS A 224 -42.19 18.31 -9.83
N ALA A 225 -42.03 17.01 -10.08
CA ALA A 225 -43.11 16.13 -10.52
C ALA A 225 -44.27 16.12 -9.51
N GLN A 226 -43.95 15.94 -8.22
CA GLN A 226 -44.94 15.91 -7.13
C GLN A 226 -45.64 17.26 -6.94
N THR A 227 -44.91 18.37 -7.13
CA THR A 227 -45.40 19.73 -6.86
C THR A 227 -45.89 20.47 -8.10
N LYS A 228 -45.84 19.85 -9.28
CA LYS A 228 -46.17 20.43 -10.59
C LYS A 228 -45.43 21.75 -10.88
N LYS A 229 -44.18 21.87 -10.42
CA LYS A 229 -43.33 23.04 -10.69
C LYS A 229 -42.64 22.92 -12.04
N ALA A 230 -42.45 24.05 -12.72
CA ALA A 230 -41.76 24.10 -14.00
C ALA A 230 -40.29 23.68 -13.92
N VAL A 231 -39.77 23.08 -15.00
CA VAL A 231 -38.35 22.72 -15.11
C VAL A 231 -37.49 23.96 -15.24
N LEU A 232 -37.85 24.88 -16.13
CA LEU A 232 -37.12 26.11 -16.38
C LEU A 232 -37.44 27.16 -15.29
N ASP A 233 -36.38 27.73 -14.71
CA ASP A 233 -36.42 28.90 -13.84
C ASP A 233 -35.24 29.81 -14.23
N THR A 234 -35.54 30.81 -15.05
CA THR A 234 -34.52 31.71 -15.63
C THR A 234 -33.78 32.51 -14.55
N SER A 235 -34.50 32.97 -13.53
CA SER A 235 -33.91 33.72 -12.41
C SER A 235 -32.89 32.91 -11.63
N ARG A 236 -33.18 31.61 -11.43
CA ARG A 236 -32.27 30.70 -10.77
C ARG A 236 -31.03 30.44 -11.61
N GLU A 237 -31.18 30.25 -12.92
CA GLU A 237 -30.05 30.00 -13.82
C GLU A 237 -29.11 31.20 -13.91
N GLU A 238 -29.64 32.42 -14.01
CA GLU A 238 -28.84 33.64 -13.94
C GLU A 238 -28.04 33.73 -12.64
N THR A 239 -28.67 33.39 -11.52
CA THR A 239 -27.99 33.34 -10.21
C THR A 239 -26.88 32.28 -10.16
N VAL A 240 -27.11 31.09 -10.74
CA VAL A 240 -26.07 30.05 -10.82
C VAL A 240 -24.88 30.54 -11.63
N LEU A 241 -25.12 31.15 -12.79
CA LEU A 241 -24.06 31.62 -13.68
C LEU A 241 -23.25 32.76 -13.06
N ALA A 242 -23.90 33.69 -12.35
CA ALA A 242 -23.21 34.73 -11.59
C ALA A 242 -22.28 34.12 -10.53
N ASN A 243 -22.79 33.16 -9.75
CA ASN A 243 -21.98 32.48 -8.73
C ASN A 243 -20.81 31.69 -9.35
N VAL A 244 -21.01 31.04 -10.50
CA VAL A 244 -19.93 30.35 -11.21
C VAL A 244 -18.87 31.35 -11.63
N ALA A 245 -19.28 32.48 -12.23
CA ALA A 245 -18.36 33.53 -12.67
C ALA A 245 -17.52 34.08 -11.49
N ASP A 246 -18.13 34.27 -10.32
CA ASP A 246 -17.43 34.76 -9.12
C ASP A 246 -16.45 33.74 -8.52
N LEU A 247 -16.64 32.44 -8.78
CA LEU A 247 -15.74 31.38 -8.33
C LEU A 247 -14.53 31.19 -9.25
N VAL A 248 -14.59 31.66 -10.50
CA VAL A 248 -13.45 31.57 -11.42
C VAL A 248 -12.38 32.57 -11.01
N LYS A 249 -11.19 32.06 -10.69
CA LYS A 249 -10.06 32.88 -10.22
C LYS A 249 -9.23 33.50 -11.34
N ASP A 250 -9.14 32.82 -12.47
CA ASP A 250 -8.36 33.28 -13.62
C ASP A 250 -9.32 33.81 -14.69
N GLU A 251 -9.23 35.10 -14.94
CA GLU A 251 -10.13 35.81 -15.87
C GLU A 251 -10.07 35.24 -17.30
N ASN A 252 -8.95 34.65 -17.71
CA ASN A 252 -8.83 34.06 -19.05
C ASN A 252 -9.74 32.83 -19.23
N TYR A 253 -10.16 32.18 -18.14
CA TYR A 253 -11.03 31.02 -18.19
C TYR A 253 -12.50 31.36 -17.90
N ARG A 254 -12.80 32.59 -17.47
CA ARG A 254 -14.14 32.98 -16.99
C ARG A 254 -15.22 32.69 -18.03
N GLU A 255 -15.06 33.20 -19.25
CA GLU A 255 -16.03 32.99 -20.32
C GLU A 255 -16.24 31.50 -20.64
N THR A 256 -15.14 30.77 -20.85
CA THR A 256 -15.16 29.34 -21.18
C THR A 256 -15.87 28.50 -20.10
N ILE A 257 -15.57 28.76 -18.83
CA ILE A 257 -16.18 28.03 -17.71
C ILE A 257 -17.66 28.39 -17.60
N VAL A 258 -18.04 29.66 -17.73
CA VAL A 258 -19.45 30.09 -17.67
C VAL A 258 -20.27 29.45 -18.80
N GLU A 259 -19.76 29.42 -20.03
CA GLU A 259 -20.43 28.74 -21.15
C GLU A 259 -20.55 27.22 -20.91
N THR A 260 -19.51 26.59 -20.37
CA THR A 260 -19.56 25.16 -20.00
C THR A 260 -20.68 24.88 -18.99
N PHE A 261 -20.87 25.75 -17.99
CA PHE A 261 -21.96 25.60 -17.03
C PHE A 261 -23.34 25.85 -17.64
N LYS A 262 -23.46 26.76 -18.63
CA LYS A 262 -24.70 26.90 -19.41
C LYS A 262 -25.07 25.59 -20.10
N ASP A 263 -24.11 24.92 -20.72
CA ASP A 263 -24.32 23.63 -21.38
C ASP A 263 -24.69 22.53 -20.38
N ILE A 264 -24.02 22.45 -19.22
CA ILE A 264 -24.37 21.51 -18.16
C ILE A 264 -25.82 21.72 -17.70
N MET A 265 -26.24 22.97 -17.48
CA MET A 265 -27.62 23.29 -17.10
C MET A 265 -28.62 22.91 -18.20
N LYS A 266 -28.30 23.20 -19.46
CA LYS A 266 -29.10 22.81 -20.62
C LYS A 266 -29.33 21.30 -20.69
N GLN A 267 -28.28 20.49 -20.49
CA GLN A 267 -28.43 19.03 -20.46
C GLN A 267 -29.25 18.56 -19.25
N SER A 268 -29.11 19.23 -18.11
CA SER A 268 -29.91 18.93 -16.91
C SER A 268 -31.40 19.19 -17.10
N ARG A 269 -31.76 20.25 -17.83
CA ARG A 269 -33.16 20.55 -18.19
C ARG A 269 -33.71 19.48 -19.13
N LYS A 270 -32.97 19.16 -20.19
CA LYS A 270 -33.36 18.10 -21.14
C LYS A 270 -33.59 16.76 -20.44
N TYR A 271 -32.75 16.42 -19.46
CA TYR A 271 -32.92 15.23 -18.63
C TYR A 271 -34.18 15.26 -17.76
N GLN A 272 -34.51 16.41 -17.16
CA GLN A 272 -35.71 16.62 -16.35
C GLN A 272 -36.99 16.54 -17.19
N GLU A 273 -37.01 17.22 -18.33
CA GLU A 273 -38.16 17.28 -19.24
C GLU A 273 -38.58 15.88 -19.70
N GLY A 274 -37.62 15.04 -20.13
CA GLY A 274 -37.90 13.66 -20.54
C GLY A 274 -38.33 12.70 -19.42
N ARG A 275 -38.48 13.17 -18.18
CA ARG A 275 -38.95 12.39 -17.01
C ARG A 275 -40.20 12.96 -16.34
N LEU A 276 -40.66 14.12 -16.81
CA LEU A 276 -41.87 14.78 -16.33
C LEU A 276 -43.06 14.58 -17.29
N GLU A 277 -42.83 13.97 -18.43
CA GLU A 277 -43.84 13.35 -19.32
C GLU A 277 -44.30 11.99 -18.76
#